data_AF-A0A4Y3K9E4-F1
#
_entry.id   AF-A0A4Y3K9E4-F1
#
_cell.length_a   1.000
_cell.length_b   1.000
_cell.length_c   1.000
_cell.angle_alpha   90.00
_cell.angle_beta   90.00
_cell.angle_gamma   90.00
#
_symmetry.space_group_name_H-M   'P 1'
#
loop_
_entity.id
_entity.type
_entity.pdbx_description
1 polymer ?
#
loop_
_entity_poly.entity_id
_entity_poly.type
_entity_poly.pdbx_seq_one_letter_code
_entity_poly.pdbx_strand_id
1 'polypeptide(L)'
;MVVTVVVLAVLVGTLALVVGSQGRPQAWSPRGASTAPSAGASAVTTRAAPTPTPSPAVLAARVRAPQEAATVLAADDPVAAAVQASSAVFASAPVVVIAPDDDPAAQATGASAAVAVGGPLLLMTGSTADRPVRAEIVRLAARAVLVVGSASTRALPESLALVPVPADADAEELAAVTGARTPVTATGAPTPSASSRATPPATRRPARVPGLVGLTGAGGDTTAAVATLRAARIPLVAVPGADPRASTHTVRALAKAEATYVVALGAAFGPADRLAARVATAATGTLAPGGGQLVFPSVEGVPAKRYVALYGSPGSGALGVLGEQDVPATIARAQKVARHYRPLTDAAVVPAVEVIATIASAEPGDDGDYSRERPVAELRPLVEAAGEAGLAVVLDLQPGRTDFLTQAKRYRELLELPYVGLALDPEWRLEPDQEHLAQIGSVGVDEVDAVGDWLAELTASRRLPQKMFVLHQFSLRMVEGRERLDTSHDELAIVIHVDGQGTQPAKQGTWRTLRRGAPAVHWGWKNFFDEDSPMLTPQQTYQVDPVPDLVTYQ
;
A
#
# COMPACT_ATOMS: atom_id res chain seq x y z
N MET A 1 26.78 -17.19 19.44
CA MET A 1 27.42 -16.26 18.47
C MET A 1 26.38 -15.26 18.04
N VAL A 2 26.50 -14.00 18.48
CA VAL A 2 25.61 -12.90 18.12
C VAL A 2 26.50 -11.82 17.53
N VAL A 3 26.22 -11.37 16.31
CA VAL A 3 26.99 -10.30 15.64
C VAL A 3 26.10 -9.08 15.52
N THR A 4 26.22 -8.19 16.50
CA THR A 4 25.66 -6.84 16.47
C THR A 4 26.52 -5.98 15.54
N VAL A 5 25.91 -5.36 14.53
CA VAL A 5 26.59 -4.35 13.69
C VAL A 5 26.04 -2.97 14.03
N VAL A 6 26.89 -2.15 14.66
CA VAL A 6 26.67 -0.72 14.88
C VAL A 6 27.32 0.04 13.74
N VAL A 7 26.61 1.01 13.14
CA VAL A 7 27.23 2.03 12.26
C VAL A 7 26.84 3.42 12.76
N LEU A 8 27.85 4.21 13.08
CA LEU A 8 27.76 5.57 13.62
C LEU A 8 27.80 6.61 12.47
N ALA A 9 27.25 7.80 12.69
CA ALA A 9 27.21 8.88 11.68
C ALA A 9 27.89 10.17 12.17
N VAL A 10 28.72 10.79 11.31
CA VAL A 10 29.26 12.18 11.37
C VAL A 10 29.56 12.59 9.90
N LEU A 11 28.88 13.57 9.25
CA LEU A 11 29.21 15.02 9.13
C LEU A 11 30.67 15.27 8.64
N VAL A 12 31.03 16.13 7.67
CA VAL A 12 30.64 17.50 7.21
C VAL A 12 31.02 17.65 5.70
N GLY A 13 30.51 18.53 4.83
CA GLY A 13 29.43 19.55 4.92
C GLY A 13 29.84 20.99 4.48
N THR A 14 29.70 21.38 3.19
CA THR A 14 29.97 22.76 2.72
C THR A 14 28.88 23.34 1.80
N LEU A 15 28.52 24.60 2.02
CA LEU A 15 27.49 25.38 1.32
C LEU A 15 28.15 26.60 0.66
N ALA A 16 27.76 26.96 -0.57
CA ALA A 16 28.12 28.24 -1.17
C ALA A 16 26.97 28.80 -2.03
N LEU A 17 26.36 29.90 -1.57
CA LEU A 17 25.46 30.70 -2.39
C LEU A 17 26.26 31.61 -3.33
N VAL A 18 25.73 31.84 -4.53
CA VAL A 18 26.03 33.04 -5.32
C VAL A 18 24.68 33.63 -5.77
N VAL A 19 24.49 34.92 -5.52
CA VAL A 19 23.28 35.68 -5.90
C VAL A 19 23.68 36.79 -6.88
N GLY A 20 22.86 36.99 -7.91
CA GLY A 20 22.89 38.14 -8.81
C GLY A 20 23.10 37.78 -10.29
N SER A 21 22.52 38.50 -11.25
CA SER A 21 21.40 39.46 -11.18
C SER A 21 20.78 39.66 -12.58
N GLN A 22 19.51 40.08 -12.56
CA GLN A 22 18.67 40.56 -13.67
C GLN A 22 19.37 41.12 -14.92
N GLY A 23 18.94 40.70 -16.12
CA GLY A 23 19.35 41.32 -17.40
C GLY A 23 18.69 40.72 -18.66
N ARG A 24 17.65 41.38 -19.17
CA ARG A 24 16.99 41.16 -20.48
C ARG A 24 16.58 42.54 -21.04
N PRO A 25 16.18 42.68 -22.32
CA PRO A 25 16.76 42.10 -23.55
C PRO A 25 16.95 43.20 -24.64
N GLN A 26 17.72 42.95 -25.71
CA GLN A 26 17.56 43.71 -26.96
C GLN A 26 17.73 42.81 -28.19
N ALA A 27 16.94 43.12 -29.22
CA ALA A 27 16.92 42.41 -30.50
C ALA A 27 17.27 43.36 -31.65
N TRP A 28 18.05 42.90 -32.62
CA TRP A 28 18.04 43.47 -33.98
C TRP A 28 18.50 42.42 -35.01
N SER A 29 17.88 42.45 -36.19
CA SER A 29 18.26 41.79 -37.44
C SER A 29 17.71 42.64 -38.60
N PRO A 30 18.09 42.46 -39.88
CA PRO A 30 19.33 41.93 -40.47
C PRO A 30 19.91 42.88 -41.56
N ARG A 31 20.99 42.46 -42.24
CA ARG A 31 21.43 42.79 -43.62
C ARG A 31 22.79 42.08 -43.82
N GLY A 32 23.16 41.46 -44.95
CA GLY A 32 22.53 41.37 -46.26
C GLY A 32 23.54 41.73 -47.35
N ALA A 33 24.23 40.74 -47.94
CA ALA A 33 25.05 40.90 -49.14
C ALA A 33 25.33 39.53 -49.78
N SER A 34 25.17 39.41 -51.10
CA SER A 34 25.57 38.24 -51.88
C SER A 34 26.79 38.54 -52.74
N THR A 35 27.76 37.63 -52.80
CA THR A 35 28.74 37.57 -53.89
C THR A 35 29.11 36.11 -54.19
N ALA A 36 28.82 35.66 -55.41
CA ALA A 36 29.55 34.55 -56.03
C ALA A 36 30.86 35.10 -56.62
N PRO A 37 31.87 34.25 -56.90
CA PRO A 37 32.08 33.94 -58.31
C PRO A 37 32.60 32.53 -58.65
N SER A 38 32.40 32.19 -59.94
CA SER A 38 33.21 31.35 -60.82
C SER A 38 33.63 29.92 -60.42
N ALA A 39 33.25 28.97 -61.28
CA ALA A 39 33.69 27.59 -61.24
C ALA A 39 35.15 27.41 -61.71
N GLY A 40 35.86 26.46 -61.09
CA GLY A 40 37.05 25.82 -61.61
C GLY A 40 36.85 24.31 -61.61
N ALA A 41 36.74 23.69 -62.78
CA ALA A 41 36.49 22.26 -62.91
C ALA A 41 37.79 21.45 -62.90
N SER A 42 38.05 20.75 -61.79
CA SER A 42 39.08 19.71 -61.70
C SER A 42 38.40 18.36 -61.51
N ALA A 43 38.52 17.47 -62.50
CA ALA A 43 37.96 16.12 -62.44
C ALA A 43 38.76 15.26 -61.46
N VAL A 44 38.25 15.11 -60.23
CA VAL A 44 38.74 14.12 -59.27
C VAL A 44 37.93 12.83 -59.44
N THR A 45 38.59 11.75 -59.84
CA THR A 45 37.99 10.42 -59.96
C THR A 45 37.71 9.86 -58.57
N THR A 46 36.52 10.14 -58.02
CA THR A 46 36.08 9.60 -56.74
C THR A 46 35.86 8.09 -56.82
N ARG A 47 36.87 7.33 -56.39
CA ARG A 47 36.73 5.90 -56.06
C ARG A 47 35.56 5.75 -55.09
N ALA A 48 34.56 4.96 -55.48
CA ALA A 48 33.38 4.72 -54.65
C ALA A 48 33.78 4.26 -53.24
N ALA A 49 33.28 4.97 -52.23
CA ALA A 49 33.41 4.53 -50.84
C ALA A 49 32.66 3.20 -50.68
N PRO A 50 33.20 2.21 -49.93
CA PRO A 50 32.46 1.01 -49.64
C PRO A 50 31.18 1.38 -48.87
N THR A 51 30.04 0.88 -49.35
CA THR A 51 28.75 1.03 -48.67
C THR A 51 28.92 0.58 -47.21
N PRO A 52 28.57 1.41 -46.20
CA PRO A 52 28.71 1.00 -44.82
C PRO A 52 27.82 -0.21 -44.58
N THR A 53 28.43 -1.36 -44.26
CA THR A 53 27.72 -2.56 -43.84
C THR A 53 26.77 -2.17 -42.70
N PRO A 54 25.45 -2.40 -42.80
CA PRO A 54 24.53 -2.00 -41.76
C PRO A 54 24.90 -2.72 -40.47
N SER A 55 25.23 -1.95 -39.43
CA SER A 55 25.44 -2.49 -38.09
C SER A 55 24.20 -3.31 -37.69
N PRO A 56 24.36 -4.53 -37.13
CA PRO A 56 23.23 -5.38 -36.80
C PRO A 56 22.27 -4.65 -35.87
N ALA A 57 21.00 -4.56 -36.30
CA ALA A 57 20.00 -3.77 -35.59
C ALA A 57 19.73 -4.35 -34.20
N VAL A 58 20.09 -3.61 -33.15
CA VAL A 58 19.88 -4.00 -31.76
C VAL A 58 18.37 -4.02 -31.47
N LEU A 59 17.84 -5.22 -31.23
CA LEU A 59 16.41 -5.43 -30.98
C LEU A 59 16.07 -5.13 -29.52
N ALA A 60 14.80 -4.88 -29.23
CA ALA A 60 14.30 -4.71 -27.88
C ALA A 60 12.91 -5.35 -27.75
N ALA A 61 12.62 -5.92 -26.59
CA ALA A 61 11.26 -6.27 -26.25
C ALA A 61 10.40 -5.00 -26.09
N ARG A 62 9.08 -5.14 -26.23
CA ARG A 62 8.10 -4.10 -25.95
C ARG A 62 7.27 -4.51 -24.75
N VAL A 63 7.36 -3.72 -23.70
CA VAL A 63 6.54 -3.84 -22.48
C VAL A 63 5.31 -2.94 -22.65
N ARG A 64 4.16 -3.39 -22.18
CA ARG A 64 2.91 -2.62 -22.16
C ARG A 64 2.45 -2.35 -20.73
N ALA A 65 1.66 -1.31 -20.54
CA ALA A 65 0.81 -1.24 -19.35
C ALA A 65 -0.25 -2.35 -19.43
N PRO A 66 -0.70 -2.90 -18.29
CA PRO A 66 -1.96 -3.61 -18.19
C PRO A 66 -3.14 -2.74 -18.68
N GLN A 67 -4.27 -3.37 -19.03
CA GLN A 67 -5.48 -2.63 -19.43
C GLN A 67 -6.19 -2.03 -18.21
N GLU A 68 -6.24 -2.79 -17.11
CA GLU A 68 -6.80 -2.38 -15.83
C GLU A 68 -5.72 -1.82 -14.90
N ALA A 69 -6.10 -1.03 -13.89
CA ALA A 69 -5.18 -0.49 -12.89
C ALA A 69 -4.47 -1.59 -12.06
N ALA A 70 -5.05 -2.80 -11.99
CA ALA A 70 -4.41 -3.95 -11.36
C ALA A 70 -4.63 -5.23 -12.18
N THR A 71 -3.68 -6.16 -12.08
CA THR A 71 -3.78 -7.50 -12.65
C THR A 71 -3.19 -8.49 -11.66
N VAL A 72 -3.99 -9.47 -11.20
CA VAL A 72 -3.57 -10.48 -10.23
C VAL A 72 -3.29 -11.78 -10.96
N LEU A 73 -2.07 -12.30 -10.81
CA LEU A 73 -1.60 -13.53 -11.46
C LEU A 73 -1.79 -14.70 -10.51
N ALA A 74 -2.96 -15.33 -10.59
CA ALA A 74 -3.43 -16.38 -9.71
C ALA A 74 -3.13 -17.80 -10.23
N ALA A 75 -1.98 -18.00 -10.90
CA ALA A 75 -1.54 -19.34 -11.30
C ALA A 75 -0.99 -20.13 -10.09
N ASP A 76 -1.45 -21.36 -9.92
CA ASP A 76 -1.04 -22.25 -8.83
C ASP A 76 0.24 -23.05 -9.14
N ASP A 77 0.66 -23.11 -10.42
CA ASP A 77 1.86 -23.82 -10.86
C ASP A 77 2.93 -22.89 -11.50
N PRO A 78 4.23 -23.23 -11.43
CA PRO A 78 5.30 -22.37 -11.94
C PRO A 78 5.28 -22.09 -13.44
N VAL A 79 4.77 -23.03 -14.24
CA VAL A 79 4.75 -22.93 -15.71
C VAL A 79 3.66 -21.95 -16.15
N ALA A 80 2.46 -22.09 -15.59
CA ALA A 80 1.38 -21.13 -15.79
C ALA A 80 1.72 -19.75 -15.23
N ALA A 81 2.38 -19.65 -14.07
CA ALA A 81 2.82 -18.38 -13.50
C ALA A 81 3.81 -17.64 -14.42
N ALA A 82 4.76 -18.35 -15.03
CA ALA A 82 5.70 -17.78 -15.99
C ALA A 82 4.98 -17.24 -17.25
N VAL A 83 4.04 -18.02 -17.80
CA VAL A 83 3.23 -17.62 -18.97
C VAL A 83 2.32 -16.44 -18.65
N GLN A 84 1.67 -16.41 -17.48
CA GLN A 84 0.85 -15.29 -17.03
C GLN A 84 1.68 -14.01 -16.86
N ALA A 85 2.85 -14.08 -16.21
CA ALA A 85 3.75 -12.95 -16.04
C ALA A 85 4.20 -12.36 -17.38
N SER A 86 4.56 -13.21 -18.35
CA SER A 86 4.92 -12.78 -19.70
C SER A 86 3.73 -12.17 -20.45
N SER A 87 2.57 -12.81 -20.38
CA SER A 87 1.33 -12.37 -21.03
C SER A 87 0.85 -11.01 -20.54
N ALA A 88 0.96 -10.74 -19.23
CA ALA A 88 0.59 -9.47 -18.65
C ALA A 88 1.43 -8.32 -19.23
N VAL A 89 2.77 -8.45 -19.19
CA VAL A 89 3.67 -7.30 -19.37
C VAL A 89 4.29 -7.18 -20.76
N PHE A 90 4.53 -8.28 -21.49
CA PHE A 90 5.19 -8.23 -22.79
C PHE A 90 4.20 -8.22 -23.96
N ALA A 91 4.26 -7.17 -24.77
CA ALA A 91 3.58 -7.10 -26.07
C ALA A 91 4.33 -7.86 -27.17
N SER A 92 5.68 -7.91 -27.10
CA SER A 92 6.52 -8.73 -27.98
C SER A 92 7.94 -8.84 -27.41
N ALA A 93 8.59 -9.99 -27.57
CA ALA A 93 9.96 -10.25 -27.11
C ALA A 93 10.78 -10.97 -28.19
N PRO A 94 11.77 -10.30 -28.82
CA PRO A 94 12.60 -10.90 -29.89
C PRO A 94 13.45 -12.11 -29.43
N VAL A 95 13.78 -12.16 -28.14
CA VAL A 95 14.46 -13.27 -27.49
C VAL A 95 13.62 -13.69 -26.29
N VAL A 96 13.39 -14.99 -26.16
CA VAL A 96 12.75 -15.61 -24.99
C VAL A 96 13.75 -16.57 -24.34
N VAL A 97 13.70 -16.73 -23.03
CA VAL A 97 14.51 -17.73 -22.32
C VAL A 97 13.60 -18.86 -21.86
N ILE A 98 14.04 -20.11 -22.06
CA ILE A 98 13.35 -21.29 -21.52
C ILE A 98 14.28 -22.07 -20.60
N ALA A 99 13.74 -22.55 -19.49
CA ALA A 99 14.39 -23.46 -18.56
C ALA A 99 13.45 -24.65 -18.26
N PRO A 100 13.96 -25.82 -17.86
CA PRO A 100 13.13 -26.86 -17.24
C PRO A 100 12.46 -26.36 -15.95
N ASP A 101 11.27 -26.89 -15.61
CA ASP A 101 10.55 -26.55 -14.38
C ASP A 101 11.07 -27.30 -13.13
N ASP A 102 11.82 -28.39 -13.32
CA ASP A 102 12.34 -29.28 -12.27
C ASP A 102 13.82 -29.05 -11.88
N ASP A 103 14.57 -28.18 -12.58
CA ASP A 103 15.97 -27.83 -12.26
C ASP A 103 16.11 -26.35 -11.81
N PRO A 104 16.28 -26.11 -10.49
CA PRO A 104 16.48 -24.76 -9.94
C PRO A 104 17.74 -24.03 -10.41
N ALA A 105 18.81 -24.75 -10.79
CA ALA A 105 20.04 -24.12 -11.28
C ALA A 105 19.80 -23.54 -12.68
N ALA A 106 19.20 -24.33 -13.57
CA ALA A 106 18.79 -23.85 -14.90
C ALA A 106 17.79 -22.67 -14.80
N GLN A 107 16.90 -22.65 -13.81
CA GLN A 107 16.02 -21.50 -13.57
C GLN A 107 16.77 -20.25 -13.09
N ALA A 108 17.79 -20.39 -12.23
CA ALA A 108 18.60 -19.26 -11.75
C ALA A 108 19.45 -18.65 -12.89
N THR A 109 20.05 -19.48 -13.72
CA THR A 109 20.78 -19.07 -14.93
C THR A 109 19.83 -18.47 -15.96
N GLY A 110 18.67 -19.08 -16.18
CA GLY A 110 17.61 -18.55 -17.05
C GLY A 110 17.07 -17.20 -16.58
N ALA A 111 16.96 -16.98 -15.27
CA ALA A 111 16.52 -15.70 -14.71
C ALA A 111 17.54 -14.59 -15.00
N SER A 112 18.83 -14.93 -14.86
CA SER A 112 19.95 -14.03 -15.18
C SER A 112 20.00 -13.70 -16.67
N ALA A 113 19.86 -14.71 -17.53
CA ALA A 113 19.79 -14.55 -18.98
C ALA A 113 18.59 -13.70 -19.43
N ALA A 114 17.41 -13.93 -18.86
CA ALA A 114 16.18 -13.18 -19.17
C ALA A 114 16.34 -11.69 -18.85
N VAL A 115 16.89 -11.37 -17.68
CA VAL A 115 17.19 -9.99 -17.26
C VAL A 115 18.30 -9.35 -18.12
N ALA A 116 19.25 -10.13 -18.62
CA ALA A 116 20.29 -9.66 -19.55
C ALA A 116 19.71 -9.27 -20.92
N VAL A 117 18.94 -10.16 -21.56
CA VAL A 117 18.33 -9.91 -22.89
C VAL A 117 17.09 -9.01 -22.86
N GLY A 118 16.47 -8.84 -21.69
CA GLY A 118 15.25 -8.04 -21.53
C GLY A 118 14.00 -8.73 -22.09
N GLY A 119 13.95 -10.06 -22.05
CA GLY A 119 12.84 -10.90 -22.46
C GLY A 119 12.35 -11.81 -21.32
N PRO A 120 11.20 -12.49 -21.47
CA PRO A 120 10.63 -13.34 -20.42
C PRO A 120 11.44 -14.63 -20.22
N LEU A 121 11.40 -15.15 -18.99
CA LEU A 121 11.76 -16.53 -18.67
C LEU A 121 10.47 -17.35 -18.61
N LEU A 122 10.39 -18.40 -19.42
CA LEU A 122 9.32 -19.39 -19.40
C LEU A 122 9.86 -20.75 -18.94
N LEU A 123 9.01 -21.58 -18.35
CA LEU A 123 9.38 -22.92 -17.88
C LEU A 123 8.80 -24.01 -18.79
N MET A 124 9.48 -25.14 -18.90
CA MET A 124 9.10 -26.29 -19.74
C MET A 124 9.12 -27.59 -18.93
N THR A 125 8.02 -28.33 -18.97
CA THR A 125 7.85 -29.67 -18.36
C THR A 125 8.36 -30.82 -19.24
N GLY A 126 8.64 -30.55 -20.52
CA GLY A 126 8.92 -31.58 -21.52
C GLY A 126 7.70 -32.37 -21.99
N SER A 127 6.50 -32.02 -21.52
CA SER A 127 5.26 -32.76 -21.75
C SER A 127 4.27 -32.04 -22.69
N THR A 128 3.04 -32.55 -22.77
CA THR A 128 1.93 -31.86 -23.45
C THR A 128 1.48 -30.60 -22.72
N ALA A 129 1.83 -30.43 -21.44
CA ALA A 129 1.56 -29.23 -20.66
C ALA A 129 2.24 -27.97 -21.22
N ASP A 130 3.34 -28.11 -21.98
CA ASP A 130 4.09 -26.99 -22.60
C ASP A 130 3.32 -26.27 -23.74
N ARG A 131 2.06 -26.64 -24.01
CA ARG A 131 1.23 -26.01 -25.07
C ARG A 131 1.05 -24.49 -24.88
N PRO A 132 0.71 -23.96 -23.68
CA PRO A 132 0.59 -22.52 -23.46
C PRO A 132 1.94 -21.81 -23.62
N VAL A 133 3.03 -22.45 -23.20
CA VAL A 133 4.40 -21.93 -23.33
C VAL A 133 4.79 -21.73 -24.79
N ARG A 134 4.53 -22.75 -25.64
CA ARG A 134 4.74 -22.65 -27.09
C ARG A 134 3.86 -21.57 -27.74
N ALA A 135 2.60 -21.48 -27.33
CA ALA A 135 1.68 -20.43 -27.81
C ALA A 135 2.17 -19.01 -27.42
N GLU A 136 2.72 -18.86 -26.22
CA GLU A 136 3.29 -17.59 -25.73
C GLU A 136 4.54 -17.17 -26.52
N ILE A 137 5.46 -18.10 -26.80
CA ILE A 137 6.64 -17.85 -27.65
C ILE A 137 6.21 -17.33 -29.05
N VAL A 138 5.14 -17.89 -29.62
CA VAL A 138 4.57 -17.43 -30.90
C VAL A 138 3.90 -16.07 -30.76
N ARG A 139 3.09 -15.83 -29.72
CA ARG A 139 2.45 -14.52 -29.45
C ARG A 139 3.46 -13.40 -29.31
N LEU A 140 4.61 -13.67 -28.68
CA LEU A 140 5.69 -12.73 -28.48
C LEU A 140 6.45 -12.37 -29.77
N ALA A 141 6.22 -13.09 -30.87
CA ALA A 141 6.97 -13.01 -32.13
C ALA A 141 8.49 -13.18 -31.90
N ALA A 142 8.87 -14.18 -31.11
CA ALA A 142 10.26 -14.51 -30.83
C ALA A 142 11.02 -14.86 -32.12
N ARG A 143 12.30 -14.49 -32.16
CA ARG A 143 13.25 -14.82 -33.24
C ARG A 143 14.33 -15.80 -32.78
N ALA A 144 14.68 -15.74 -31.50
CA ALA A 144 15.60 -16.67 -30.87
C ALA A 144 15.06 -17.13 -29.52
N VAL A 145 15.47 -18.32 -29.10
CA VAL A 145 15.21 -18.86 -27.77
C VAL A 145 16.53 -19.28 -27.14
N LEU A 146 16.83 -18.74 -25.95
CA LEU A 146 17.91 -19.25 -25.11
C LEU A 146 17.39 -20.48 -24.38
N VAL A 147 18.00 -21.63 -24.66
CA VAL A 147 17.63 -22.94 -24.12
C VAL A 147 18.60 -23.25 -22.98
N VAL A 148 18.12 -23.13 -21.74
CA VAL A 148 18.95 -23.29 -20.54
C VAL A 148 18.85 -24.72 -20.02
N GLY A 149 20.00 -25.35 -19.76
CA GLY A 149 20.06 -26.72 -19.26
C GLY A 149 19.40 -27.72 -20.23
N SER A 150 18.56 -28.59 -19.68
CA SER A 150 17.84 -29.66 -20.39
C SER A 150 16.49 -29.24 -21.01
N ALA A 151 16.16 -27.94 -21.03
CA ALA A 151 14.84 -27.44 -21.43
C ALA A 151 14.35 -28.01 -22.78
N SER A 152 13.15 -28.57 -22.78
CA SER A 152 12.58 -29.22 -23.97
C SER A 152 12.34 -28.22 -25.11
N THR A 153 12.91 -28.53 -26.27
CA THR A 153 12.71 -27.78 -27.52
C THR A 153 11.64 -28.40 -28.43
N ARG A 154 10.96 -29.45 -27.96
CA ARG A 154 10.03 -30.24 -28.77
C ARG A 154 8.84 -29.42 -29.26
N ALA A 155 8.62 -29.46 -30.57
CA ALA A 155 7.56 -28.72 -31.27
C ALA A 155 7.64 -27.19 -31.12
N LEU A 156 8.84 -26.63 -30.89
CA LEU A 156 9.10 -25.21 -31.17
C LEU A 156 9.12 -24.97 -32.69
N PRO A 157 8.70 -23.78 -33.17
CA PRO A 157 8.82 -23.41 -34.58
C PRO A 157 10.26 -23.49 -35.12
N GLU A 158 10.45 -24.14 -36.27
CA GLU A 158 11.76 -24.31 -36.93
C GLU A 158 12.42 -22.98 -37.33
N SER A 159 11.65 -21.89 -37.40
CA SER A 159 12.14 -20.54 -37.69
C SER A 159 12.87 -19.87 -36.51
N LEU A 160 12.93 -20.49 -35.33
CA LEU A 160 13.59 -19.95 -34.15
C LEU A 160 15.07 -20.32 -34.10
N ALA A 161 15.94 -19.32 -33.88
CA ALA A 161 17.33 -19.58 -33.54
C ALA A 161 17.43 -20.11 -32.10
N LEU A 162 17.70 -21.40 -31.94
CA LEU A 162 17.89 -22.05 -30.63
C LEU A 162 19.35 -21.90 -30.18
N VAL A 163 19.57 -21.39 -28.96
CA VAL A 163 20.89 -21.06 -28.43
C VAL A 163 21.09 -21.75 -27.08
N PRO A 164 21.96 -22.78 -26.98
CA PRO A 164 22.12 -23.55 -25.75
C PRO A 164 23.02 -22.84 -24.72
N VAL A 165 22.52 -22.76 -23.48
CA VAL A 165 23.17 -22.18 -22.29
C VAL A 165 23.28 -23.27 -21.22
N PRO A 166 24.47 -23.49 -20.59
CA PRO A 166 24.60 -24.40 -19.45
C PRO A 166 23.64 -24.05 -18.31
N ALA A 167 23.26 -25.03 -17.48
CA ALA A 167 22.38 -24.79 -16.32
C ALA A 167 23.09 -23.99 -15.21
N ASP A 168 24.40 -24.10 -15.15
CA ASP A 168 25.34 -23.54 -14.18
C ASP A 168 26.21 -22.41 -14.76
N ALA A 169 25.81 -21.83 -15.89
CA ALA A 169 26.62 -20.86 -16.64
C ALA A 169 27.00 -19.63 -15.81
N ASP A 170 28.29 -19.28 -15.84
CA ASP A 170 28.80 -18.14 -15.07
C ASP A 170 28.50 -16.78 -15.75
N ALA A 171 28.97 -15.70 -15.12
CA ALA A 171 28.74 -14.35 -15.60
C ALA A 171 29.46 -14.03 -16.94
N GLU A 172 30.59 -14.68 -17.24
CA GLU A 172 31.32 -14.51 -18.49
C GLU A 172 30.65 -15.31 -19.62
N GLU A 173 30.24 -16.55 -19.35
CA GLU A 173 29.46 -17.36 -20.29
C GLU A 173 28.11 -16.71 -20.64
N LEU A 174 27.39 -16.20 -19.64
CA LEU A 174 26.16 -15.44 -19.84
C LEU A 174 26.40 -14.14 -20.64
N ALA A 175 27.49 -13.41 -20.36
CA ALA A 175 27.84 -12.21 -21.13
C ALA A 175 28.19 -12.54 -22.60
N ALA A 176 28.89 -13.65 -22.83
CA ALA A 176 29.25 -14.13 -24.16
C ALA A 176 28.02 -14.54 -24.99
N VAL A 177 27.05 -15.23 -24.38
CA VAL A 177 25.82 -15.63 -25.08
C VAL A 177 24.85 -14.45 -25.25
N THR A 178 24.61 -13.65 -24.22
CA THR A 178 23.56 -12.59 -24.25
C THR A 178 24.04 -11.28 -24.88
N GLY A 179 25.35 -11.10 -25.05
CA GLY A 179 25.97 -9.83 -25.47
C GLY A 179 25.93 -8.74 -24.40
N ALA A 180 25.40 -9.01 -23.21
CA ALA A 180 25.30 -8.06 -22.12
C ALA A 180 26.66 -7.90 -21.40
N ARG A 181 27.46 -6.94 -21.85
CA ARG A 181 28.70 -6.57 -21.15
C ARG A 181 28.38 -5.96 -19.79
N THR A 182 28.81 -6.62 -18.73
CA THR A 182 29.02 -5.98 -17.42
C THR A 182 30.15 -4.95 -17.53
N PRO A 183 30.09 -3.81 -16.82
CA PRO A 183 31.19 -2.86 -16.77
C PRO A 183 32.29 -3.39 -15.83
N VAL A 184 33.10 -4.33 -16.34
CA VAL A 184 34.34 -4.77 -15.69
C VAL A 184 35.52 -4.15 -16.43
N THR A 185 36.33 -3.37 -15.71
CA THR A 185 37.63 -2.92 -16.22
C THR A 185 38.61 -4.09 -16.24
N ALA A 186 38.73 -4.75 -17.38
CA ALA A 186 39.78 -5.74 -17.63
C ALA A 186 40.38 -5.55 -19.03
N THR A 187 41.67 -5.23 -19.08
CA THR A 187 42.48 -5.25 -20.30
C THR A 187 42.84 -6.69 -20.67
N GLY A 188 42.15 -7.24 -21.67
CA GLY A 188 42.49 -8.55 -22.25
C GLY A 188 41.67 -8.76 -23.53
N ALA A 189 42.35 -9.02 -24.65
CA ALA A 189 41.69 -9.33 -25.92
C ALA A 189 41.42 -10.84 -26.01
N PRO A 190 40.17 -11.31 -26.18
CA PRO A 190 39.89 -12.72 -26.32
C PRO A 190 40.15 -13.21 -27.75
N THR A 191 40.78 -14.38 -27.86
CA THR A 191 40.97 -15.09 -29.14
C THR A 191 39.72 -15.91 -29.47
N PRO A 192 39.15 -15.83 -30.68
CA PRO A 192 37.91 -16.54 -30.99
C PRO A 192 38.15 -18.04 -31.23
N SER A 193 37.46 -18.89 -30.45
CA SER A 193 37.35 -20.32 -30.74
C SER A 193 36.04 -20.59 -31.50
N ALA A 194 36.15 -21.15 -32.70
CA ALA A 194 35.02 -21.32 -33.60
C ALA A 194 34.27 -22.64 -33.35
N SER A 195 33.14 -22.56 -32.65
CA SER A 195 32.01 -23.47 -32.87
C SER A 195 30.87 -22.68 -33.49
N SER A 196 30.11 -23.29 -34.42
CA SER A 196 28.99 -22.64 -35.10
C SER A 196 27.74 -22.56 -34.21
N ARG A 197 27.90 -22.04 -32.99
CA ARG A 197 26.77 -21.68 -32.12
C ARG A 197 25.94 -20.61 -32.83
N ALA A 198 24.64 -20.83 -32.95
CA ALA A 198 23.73 -19.76 -33.36
C ALA A 198 23.85 -18.61 -32.34
N THR A 199 24.31 -17.45 -32.80
CA THR A 199 24.41 -16.27 -31.94
C THR A 199 23.04 -15.59 -31.87
N PRO A 200 22.48 -15.32 -30.68
CA PRO A 200 21.21 -14.62 -30.58
C PRO A 200 21.33 -13.20 -31.14
N PRO A 201 20.23 -12.59 -31.62
CA PRO A 201 20.26 -11.21 -32.07
C PRO A 201 20.64 -10.30 -30.90
N ALA A 202 21.50 -9.30 -31.15
CA ALA A 202 21.89 -8.34 -30.13
C ALA A 202 20.64 -7.63 -29.56
N THR A 203 20.44 -7.70 -28.25
CA THR A 203 19.31 -7.10 -27.55
C THR A 203 19.70 -5.94 -26.65
N ARG A 204 18.77 -4.99 -26.46
CA ARG A 204 18.80 -4.01 -25.37
C ARG A 204 17.55 -4.16 -24.51
N ARG A 205 17.67 -3.84 -23.22
CA ARG A 205 16.54 -3.87 -22.28
C ARG A 205 15.39 -2.95 -22.73
N PRO A 206 14.13 -3.32 -22.46
CA PRO A 206 12.96 -2.55 -22.88
C PRO A 206 12.87 -1.17 -22.22
N ALA A 207 12.09 -0.28 -22.84
CA ALA A 207 11.65 0.96 -22.20
C ALA A 207 10.83 0.64 -20.92
N ARG A 208 10.90 1.52 -19.92
CA ARG A 208 10.03 1.40 -18.73
C ARG A 208 8.65 1.94 -19.06
N VAL A 209 7.62 1.34 -18.48
CA VAL A 209 6.28 1.92 -18.38
C VAL A 209 6.22 2.73 -17.08
N PRO A 210 6.01 4.06 -17.12
CA PRO A 210 5.84 4.86 -15.91
C PRO A 210 4.64 4.38 -15.07
N GLY A 211 4.75 4.46 -13.74
CA GLY A 211 3.69 4.05 -12.82
C GLY A 211 3.35 2.55 -12.77
N LEU A 212 4.04 1.69 -13.54
CA LEU A 212 3.86 0.23 -13.48
C LEU A 212 4.77 -0.40 -12.41
N VAL A 213 4.18 -1.12 -11.46
CA VAL A 213 4.87 -1.79 -10.35
C VAL A 213 4.49 -3.26 -10.28
N GLY A 214 5.44 -4.13 -9.94
CA GLY A 214 5.17 -5.54 -9.64
C GLY A 214 5.01 -5.74 -8.13
N LEU A 215 3.94 -6.41 -7.69
CA LEU A 215 3.73 -6.76 -6.28
C LEU A 215 4.10 -8.22 -6.05
N THR A 216 4.85 -8.47 -4.97
CA THR A 216 5.38 -9.78 -4.58
C THR A 216 5.17 -10.02 -3.09
N GLY A 217 5.46 -11.21 -2.57
CA GLY A 217 5.51 -11.51 -1.14
C GLY A 217 4.23 -12.12 -0.55
N ALA A 218 3.30 -12.58 -1.41
CA ALA A 218 2.02 -13.15 -1.00
C ALA A 218 1.74 -14.52 -1.66
N GLY A 219 2.79 -15.28 -1.96
CA GLY A 219 2.73 -16.49 -2.79
C GLY A 219 2.84 -16.19 -4.29
N GLY A 220 3.05 -17.20 -5.12
CA GLY A 220 3.18 -17.04 -6.58
C GLY A 220 4.49 -16.41 -7.07
N ASP A 221 5.43 -16.06 -6.18
CA ASP A 221 6.73 -15.44 -6.50
C ASP A 221 7.76 -16.41 -7.13
N THR A 222 7.37 -17.08 -8.21
CA THR A 222 8.25 -18.06 -8.87
C THR A 222 9.45 -17.36 -9.52
N THR A 223 10.60 -18.05 -9.56
CA THR A 223 11.84 -17.55 -10.18
C THR A 223 11.59 -17.00 -11.58
N ALA A 224 10.78 -17.71 -12.38
CA ALA A 224 10.41 -17.30 -13.73
C ALA A 224 9.52 -16.05 -13.80
N ALA A 225 8.49 -15.94 -12.95
CA ALA A 225 7.63 -14.76 -12.91
C ALA A 225 8.39 -13.51 -12.44
N VAL A 226 9.17 -13.63 -11.35
CA VAL A 226 9.99 -12.54 -10.79
C VAL A 226 11.07 -12.09 -11.79
N ALA A 227 11.75 -13.04 -12.46
CA ALA A 227 12.72 -12.71 -13.50
C ALA A 227 12.08 -12.00 -14.71
N THR A 228 10.91 -12.45 -15.13
CA THR A 228 10.14 -11.87 -16.25
C THR A 228 9.75 -10.41 -15.98
N LEU A 229 9.26 -10.08 -14.78
CA LEU A 229 8.97 -8.69 -14.40
C LEU A 229 10.26 -7.84 -14.32
N ARG A 230 11.36 -8.38 -13.80
CA ARG A 230 12.68 -7.69 -13.78
C ARG A 230 13.23 -7.45 -15.18
N ALA A 231 13.06 -8.40 -16.11
CA ALA A 231 13.46 -8.27 -17.51
C ALA A 231 12.66 -7.17 -18.23
N ALA A 232 11.38 -7.02 -17.91
CA ALA A 232 10.52 -5.91 -18.32
C ALA A 232 10.91 -4.54 -17.69
N ARG A 233 11.93 -4.52 -16.82
CA ARG A 233 12.37 -3.36 -16.01
C ARG A 233 11.30 -2.80 -15.07
N ILE A 234 10.35 -3.63 -14.64
CA ILE A 234 9.32 -3.26 -13.68
C ILE A 234 9.93 -3.26 -12.26
N PRO A 235 9.81 -2.18 -11.47
CA PRO A 235 10.19 -2.18 -10.07
C PRO A 235 9.30 -3.15 -9.29
N LEU A 236 9.90 -3.93 -8.39
CA LEU A 236 9.16 -4.85 -7.52
C LEU A 236 9.04 -4.29 -6.10
N VAL A 237 7.86 -4.44 -5.51
CA VAL A 237 7.55 -4.06 -4.14
C VAL A 237 7.00 -5.27 -3.40
N ALA A 238 7.64 -5.64 -2.29
CA ALA A 238 7.15 -6.69 -1.41
C ALA A 238 5.96 -6.18 -0.59
N VAL A 239 4.91 -7.00 -0.55
CA VAL A 239 3.64 -6.79 0.13
C VAL A 239 3.28 -8.09 0.89
N PRO A 240 3.98 -8.39 2.00
CA PRO A 240 3.59 -9.51 2.86
C PRO A 240 2.12 -9.36 3.29
N GLY A 241 1.39 -10.47 3.36
CA GLY A 241 -0.05 -10.48 3.64
C GLY A 241 -0.95 -9.83 2.58
N ALA A 242 -0.41 -9.50 1.40
CA ALA A 242 -1.16 -9.07 0.22
C ALA A 242 -1.97 -7.76 0.31
N ASP A 243 -1.87 -6.99 1.41
CA ASP A 243 -2.47 -5.66 1.50
C ASP A 243 -1.40 -4.54 1.41
N PRO A 244 -1.38 -3.74 0.32
CA PRO A 244 -0.39 -2.69 0.12
C PRO A 244 -0.49 -1.55 1.16
N ARG A 245 -1.61 -1.46 1.89
CA ARG A 245 -1.87 -0.47 2.94
C ARG A 245 -1.23 -0.87 4.29
N ALA A 246 -0.87 -2.14 4.48
CA ALA A 246 -0.49 -2.65 5.79
C ALA A 246 0.80 -2.02 6.36
N SER A 247 1.84 -1.84 5.53
CA SER A 247 3.15 -1.38 6.01
C SER A 247 3.55 0.02 5.50
N THR A 248 4.19 0.81 6.37
CA THR A 248 4.81 2.10 6.01
C THR A 248 5.81 1.97 4.87
N HIS A 249 6.53 0.86 4.79
CA HIS A 249 7.50 0.60 3.72
C HIS A 249 6.80 0.46 2.36
N THR A 250 5.75 -0.35 2.30
CA THR A 250 4.98 -0.61 1.07
C THR A 250 4.26 0.65 0.58
N VAL A 251 3.57 1.37 1.47
CA VAL A 251 2.91 2.66 1.16
C VAL A 251 3.91 3.68 0.59
N ARG A 252 5.07 3.87 1.24
CA ARG A 252 6.12 4.77 0.74
C ARG A 252 6.74 4.31 -0.58
N ALA A 253 6.89 3.00 -0.79
CA ALA A 253 7.44 2.45 -2.03
C ALA A 253 6.50 2.66 -3.23
N LEU A 254 5.19 2.47 -3.03
CA LEU A 254 4.18 2.68 -4.07
C LEU A 254 3.98 4.16 -4.40
N ALA A 255 3.94 5.03 -3.38
CA ALA A 255 3.90 6.48 -3.58
C ALA A 255 5.13 7.00 -4.33
N LYS A 256 6.34 6.57 -3.94
CA LYS A 256 7.59 6.93 -4.63
C LYS A 256 7.67 6.40 -6.08
N ALA A 257 6.96 5.32 -6.38
CA ALA A 257 6.87 4.75 -7.73
C ALA A 257 5.77 5.39 -8.59
N GLU A 258 4.97 6.31 -8.03
CA GLU A 258 3.77 6.90 -8.67
C GLU A 258 2.85 5.79 -9.22
N ALA A 259 2.64 4.75 -8.40
CA ALA A 259 1.98 3.51 -8.80
C ALA A 259 0.56 3.78 -9.33
N THR A 260 0.40 3.57 -10.63
CA THR A 260 -0.86 3.74 -11.38
C THR A 260 -1.34 2.40 -11.94
N TYR A 261 -0.42 1.47 -12.20
CA TYR A 261 -0.69 0.12 -12.68
C TYR A 261 0.08 -0.89 -11.83
N VAL A 262 -0.56 -2.01 -11.46
CA VAL A 262 0.12 -3.12 -10.79
C VAL A 262 -0.07 -4.47 -11.47
N VAL A 263 0.98 -5.29 -11.42
CA VAL A 263 0.92 -6.72 -11.69
C VAL A 263 1.33 -7.45 -10.42
N ALA A 264 0.39 -8.14 -9.77
CA ALA A 264 0.61 -8.83 -8.51
C ALA A 264 0.78 -10.33 -8.73
N LEU A 265 1.82 -10.92 -8.12
CA LEU A 265 2.05 -12.36 -8.13
C LEU A 265 1.29 -13.01 -6.97
N GLY A 266 0.49 -14.05 -7.26
CA GLY A 266 -0.24 -14.83 -6.25
C GLY A 266 -1.70 -14.42 -6.04
N ALA A 267 -2.55 -15.42 -5.84
CA ALA A 267 -4.00 -15.25 -5.65
C ALA A 267 -4.38 -14.52 -4.35
N ALA A 268 -3.49 -14.46 -3.34
CA ALA A 268 -3.77 -13.88 -2.03
C ALA A 268 -4.10 -12.37 -2.06
N PHE A 269 -3.67 -11.64 -3.09
CA PHE A 269 -4.10 -10.25 -3.32
C PHE A 269 -5.62 -10.14 -3.57
N GLY A 270 -6.25 -11.21 -4.06
CA GLY A 270 -7.68 -11.33 -4.29
C GLY A 270 -8.17 -10.61 -5.55
N PRO A 271 -9.41 -10.08 -5.56
CA PRO A 271 -9.98 -9.39 -6.72
C PRO A 271 -9.16 -8.17 -7.16
N ALA A 272 -9.05 -7.99 -8.49
CA ALA A 272 -8.19 -6.96 -9.08
C ALA A 272 -8.73 -5.53 -8.85
N ASP A 273 -10.04 -5.34 -8.87
CA ASP A 273 -10.74 -4.10 -8.51
C ASP A 273 -10.43 -3.66 -7.07
N ARG A 274 -10.57 -4.58 -6.11
CA ARG A 274 -10.19 -4.34 -4.70
C ARG A 274 -8.71 -4.01 -4.57
N LEU A 275 -7.83 -4.76 -5.26
CA LEU A 275 -6.40 -4.45 -5.26
C LEU A 275 -6.10 -3.06 -5.84
N ALA A 276 -6.76 -2.68 -6.93
CA ALA A 276 -6.60 -1.37 -7.55
C ALA A 276 -6.99 -0.23 -6.58
N ALA A 277 -8.10 -0.35 -5.87
CA ALA A 277 -8.51 0.61 -4.84
C ALA A 277 -7.47 0.70 -3.70
N ARG A 278 -7.03 -0.44 -3.16
CA ARG A 278 -5.98 -0.49 -2.11
C ARG A 278 -4.66 0.13 -2.56
N VAL A 279 -4.23 -0.12 -3.80
CA VAL A 279 -3.02 0.49 -4.37
C VAL A 279 -3.20 1.98 -4.61
N ALA A 280 -4.36 2.44 -5.09
CA ALA A 280 -4.64 3.86 -5.28
C ALA A 280 -4.58 4.65 -3.96
N THR A 281 -5.02 4.02 -2.86
CA THR A 281 -4.86 4.55 -1.49
C THR A 281 -3.40 4.52 -1.03
N ALA A 282 -2.68 3.41 -1.20
CA ALA A 282 -1.26 3.30 -0.84
C ALA A 282 -0.35 4.25 -1.64
N ALA A 283 -0.67 4.52 -2.91
CA ALA A 283 0.06 5.43 -3.77
C ALA A 283 -0.05 6.92 -3.35
N THR A 284 -0.99 7.29 -2.47
CA THR A 284 -1.03 8.64 -1.88
C THR A 284 0.19 8.91 -0.97
N GLY A 285 0.79 7.86 -0.39
CA GLY A 285 1.87 7.99 0.59
C GLY A 285 1.43 8.47 1.97
N THR A 286 0.17 8.85 2.15
CA THR A 286 -0.40 9.29 3.44
C THR A 286 -0.42 8.15 4.43
N LEU A 287 0.09 8.37 5.64
CA LEU A 287 0.15 7.35 6.69
C LEU A 287 -0.92 7.62 7.76
N ALA A 288 -1.51 6.54 8.26
CA ALA A 288 -2.27 6.57 9.50
C ALA A 288 -1.34 6.71 10.72
N PRO A 289 -1.83 7.21 11.87
CA PRO A 289 -1.14 7.13 13.15
C PRO A 289 -0.64 5.70 13.43
N GLY A 290 0.61 5.59 13.92
CA GLY A 290 1.31 4.31 14.07
C GLY A 290 1.92 3.72 12.79
N GLY A 291 1.77 4.37 11.62
CA GLY A 291 2.33 3.91 10.35
C GLY A 291 1.38 3.03 9.52
N GLY A 292 1.77 2.69 8.30
CA GLY A 292 0.87 2.06 7.32
C GLY A 292 -0.38 2.91 7.08
N GLN A 293 -1.46 2.26 6.68
CA GLN A 293 -2.77 2.87 6.39
C GLN A 293 -3.96 2.07 6.97
N LEU A 294 -3.71 0.90 7.57
CA LEU A 294 -4.73 0.14 8.32
C LEU A 294 -4.76 0.61 9.78
N VAL A 295 -5.94 0.62 10.41
CA VAL A 295 -6.09 0.92 11.84
C VAL A 295 -5.60 -0.26 12.67
N PHE A 296 -6.06 -1.47 12.39
CA PHE A 296 -5.63 -2.69 13.10
C PHE A 296 -5.05 -3.70 12.09
N PRO A 297 -3.79 -3.53 11.65
CA PRO A 297 -3.17 -4.45 10.72
C PRO A 297 -3.03 -5.86 11.35
N SER A 298 -3.55 -6.86 10.67
CA SER A 298 -3.49 -8.29 11.02
C SER A 298 -2.52 -9.09 10.13
N VAL A 299 -1.50 -8.41 9.60
CA VAL A 299 -0.57 -8.93 8.58
C VAL A 299 0.74 -9.39 9.22
N GLU A 300 1.21 -10.59 8.85
CA GLU A 300 2.50 -11.12 9.31
C GLU A 300 3.67 -10.18 8.97
N GLY A 301 4.55 -9.95 9.94
CA GLY A 301 5.70 -9.04 9.80
C GLY A 301 5.34 -7.55 9.89
N VAL A 302 4.06 -7.19 10.02
CA VAL A 302 3.61 -5.83 10.34
C VAL A 302 3.20 -5.78 11.81
N PRO A 303 3.77 -4.90 12.64
CA PRO A 303 3.34 -4.75 14.02
C PRO A 303 1.85 -4.40 14.09
N ALA A 304 1.09 -5.17 14.87
CA ALA A 304 -0.28 -4.82 15.24
C ALA A 304 -0.31 -3.44 15.92
N LYS A 305 -1.47 -2.79 15.95
CA LYS A 305 -1.66 -1.52 16.67
C LYS A 305 -2.57 -1.69 17.87
N ARG A 306 -2.34 -0.84 18.86
CA ARG A 306 -3.16 -0.70 20.07
C ARG A 306 -3.37 0.78 20.33
N TYR A 307 -4.61 1.20 20.52
CA TYR A 307 -4.95 2.62 20.68
C TYR A 307 -5.24 2.93 22.15
N VAL A 308 -4.74 4.07 22.62
CA VAL A 308 -4.98 4.54 23.99
C VAL A 308 -5.44 5.99 23.94
N ALA A 309 -6.72 6.24 24.17
CA ALA A 309 -7.36 7.54 24.04
C ALA A 309 -7.60 8.24 25.39
N LEU A 310 -7.60 9.58 25.36
CA LEU A 310 -8.37 10.38 26.34
C LEU A 310 -9.72 10.72 25.72
N TYR A 311 -10.79 10.61 26.50
CA TYR A 311 -12.15 10.95 26.11
C TYR A 311 -12.54 12.33 26.64
N GLY A 312 -13.32 13.08 25.86
CA GLY A 312 -14.13 14.18 26.37
C GLY A 312 -14.30 15.37 25.43
N SER A 313 -14.77 16.51 25.95
CA SER A 313 -15.00 17.71 25.13
C SER A 313 -14.05 18.87 25.50
N PRO A 314 -13.30 19.46 24.55
CA PRO A 314 -12.37 20.58 24.79
C PRO A 314 -12.97 21.73 25.61
N GLY A 315 -12.30 22.14 26.68
CA GLY A 315 -12.75 23.25 27.54
C GLY A 315 -13.85 22.90 28.55
N SER A 316 -14.27 21.62 28.68
CA SER A 316 -15.18 21.16 29.73
C SER A 316 -14.63 19.94 30.45
N GLY A 317 -14.05 20.13 31.65
CA GLY A 317 -13.67 19.02 32.52
C GLY A 317 -14.87 18.21 33.05
N ALA A 318 -16.09 18.73 32.93
CA ALA A 318 -17.32 18.01 33.32
C ALA A 318 -17.75 16.95 32.28
N LEU A 319 -17.10 16.92 31.11
CA LEU A 319 -17.39 16.00 30.01
C LEU A 319 -16.15 15.15 29.67
N GLY A 320 -15.42 14.68 30.69
CA GLY A 320 -14.26 13.80 30.56
C GLY A 320 -12.90 14.50 30.58
N VAL A 321 -11.87 13.75 30.98
CA VAL A 321 -10.49 14.24 31.23
C VAL A 321 -9.80 14.99 30.10
N LEU A 322 -10.26 14.87 28.85
CA LEU A 322 -9.75 15.64 27.72
C LEU A 322 -9.99 17.15 27.92
N GLY A 323 -11.14 17.53 28.49
CA GLY A 323 -11.55 18.93 28.62
C GLY A 323 -10.90 19.71 29.78
N GLU A 324 -10.16 19.04 30.66
CA GLU A 324 -9.57 19.62 31.89
C GLU A 324 -8.38 20.56 31.64
N GLN A 325 -7.84 20.61 30.42
CA GLN A 325 -6.64 21.37 30.09
C GLN A 325 -6.65 21.91 28.65
N ASP A 326 -5.65 22.73 28.30
CA ASP A 326 -5.48 23.26 26.95
C ASP A 326 -5.03 22.19 25.92
N VAL A 327 -4.99 22.56 24.64
CA VAL A 327 -4.64 21.65 23.54
C VAL A 327 -3.23 21.04 23.69
N PRO A 328 -2.15 21.83 23.91
CA PRO A 328 -0.81 21.27 24.16
C PRO A 328 -0.76 20.29 25.35
N ALA A 329 -1.40 20.64 26.48
CA ALA A 329 -1.43 19.80 27.66
C ALA A 329 -2.25 18.52 27.44
N THR A 330 -3.35 18.60 26.68
CA THR A 330 -4.18 17.44 26.28
C THR A 330 -3.36 16.43 25.48
N ILE A 331 -2.63 16.90 24.46
CA ILE A 331 -1.75 16.05 23.64
C ILE A 331 -0.65 15.42 24.50
N ALA A 332 -0.02 16.19 25.38
CA ALA A 332 1.01 15.69 26.29
C ALA A 332 0.46 14.64 27.29
N ARG A 333 -0.77 14.81 27.77
CA ARG A 333 -1.48 13.87 28.67
C ARG A 333 -1.85 12.59 27.92
N ALA A 334 -2.40 12.66 26.72
CA ALA A 334 -2.74 11.49 25.89
C ALA A 334 -1.49 10.65 25.58
N GLN A 335 -0.40 11.30 25.18
CA GLN A 335 0.90 10.63 25.01
C GLN A 335 1.44 10.05 26.32
N LYS A 336 1.21 10.69 27.48
CA LYS A 336 1.62 10.17 28.80
C LYS A 336 0.86 8.89 29.16
N VAL A 337 -0.46 8.86 29.00
CA VAL A 337 -1.28 7.69 29.28
C VAL A 337 -0.90 6.53 28.36
N ALA A 338 -0.80 6.77 27.05
CA ALA A 338 -0.36 5.78 26.07
C ALA A 338 1.05 5.21 26.35
N ARG A 339 1.99 6.01 26.88
CA ARG A 339 3.35 5.53 27.22
C ARG A 339 3.36 4.38 28.23
N HIS A 340 2.37 4.30 29.13
CA HIS A 340 2.31 3.24 30.15
C HIS A 340 1.99 1.85 29.57
N TYR A 341 1.44 1.79 28.35
CA TYR A 341 1.10 0.53 27.67
C TYR A 341 2.22 -0.03 26.78
N ARG A 342 3.19 0.81 26.37
CA ARG A 342 4.32 0.39 25.53
C ARG A 342 5.16 -0.78 26.08
N PRO A 343 5.43 -0.93 27.38
CA PRO A 343 6.15 -2.10 27.90
C PRO A 343 5.28 -3.35 28.08
N LEU A 344 3.98 -3.29 27.73
CA LEU A 344 3.02 -4.38 27.92
C LEU A 344 2.72 -5.15 26.61
N THR A 345 3.26 -4.71 25.47
CA THR A 345 3.00 -5.32 24.16
C THR A 345 4.07 -4.94 23.13
N ASP A 346 4.33 -5.84 22.18
CA ASP A 346 5.14 -5.56 20.99
C ASP A 346 4.36 -4.78 19.90
N ALA A 347 3.04 -4.58 20.10
CA ALA A 347 2.21 -3.76 19.22
C ALA A 347 2.61 -2.28 19.28
N ALA A 348 2.43 -1.58 18.17
CA ALA A 348 2.59 -0.13 18.12
C ALA A 348 1.46 0.54 18.92
N VAL A 349 1.80 1.04 20.12
CA VAL A 349 0.86 1.78 20.96
C VAL A 349 0.72 3.22 20.46
N VAL A 350 -0.45 3.51 19.89
CA VAL A 350 -0.82 4.79 19.30
C VAL A 350 -1.61 5.62 20.33
N PRO A 351 -1.15 6.82 20.71
CA PRO A 351 -1.95 7.73 21.52
C PRO A 351 -3.12 8.27 20.70
N ALA A 352 -4.25 8.54 21.35
CA ALA A 352 -5.44 9.06 20.69
C ALA A 352 -6.19 10.09 21.54
N VAL A 353 -7.13 10.79 20.92
CA VAL A 353 -8.18 11.58 21.57
C VAL A 353 -9.53 11.22 20.98
N GLU A 354 -10.54 11.04 21.83
CA GLU A 354 -11.93 10.85 21.46
C GLU A 354 -12.70 12.09 21.90
N VAL A 355 -13.21 12.84 20.94
CA VAL A 355 -13.66 14.23 21.08
C VAL A 355 -15.16 14.29 20.90
N ILE A 356 -15.89 14.62 21.96
CA ILE A 356 -17.35 14.85 21.91
C ILE A 356 -17.60 16.07 21.02
N ALA A 357 -18.08 15.82 19.81
CA ALA A 357 -18.33 16.80 18.77
C ALA A 357 -19.77 17.33 18.86
N THR A 358 -20.73 16.45 19.17
CA THR A 358 -22.11 16.82 19.49
C THR A 358 -22.44 16.35 20.90
N ILE A 359 -23.05 17.21 21.71
CA ILE A 359 -23.22 16.99 23.16
C ILE A 359 -24.71 16.88 23.47
N ALA A 360 -25.13 15.81 24.16
CA ALA A 360 -26.50 15.66 24.62
C ALA A 360 -26.97 16.87 25.48
N SER A 361 -28.21 17.30 25.28
CA SER A 361 -28.77 18.51 25.88
C SER A 361 -30.15 18.25 26.47
N ALA A 362 -30.32 18.49 27.77
CA ALA A 362 -31.62 18.39 28.44
C ALA A 362 -32.67 19.35 27.85
N GLU A 363 -32.23 20.50 27.33
CA GLU A 363 -33.06 21.48 26.65
C GLU A 363 -32.93 21.35 25.12
N PRO A 364 -33.99 21.59 24.34
CA PRO A 364 -33.91 21.62 22.88
C PRO A 364 -32.97 22.73 22.38
N GLY A 365 -32.15 22.43 21.38
CA GLY A 365 -31.39 23.42 20.60
C GLY A 365 -32.28 24.18 19.61
N ASP A 366 -31.67 25.03 18.77
CA ASP A 366 -32.37 25.85 17.77
C ASP A 366 -33.11 25.02 16.70
N ASP A 367 -32.65 23.79 16.44
CA ASP A 367 -33.27 22.78 15.56
C ASP A 367 -34.12 21.75 16.32
N GLY A 368 -34.20 21.85 17.65
CA GLY A 368 -35.10 21.06 18.50
C GLY A 368 -34.67 19.60 18.73
N ASP A 369 -33.44 19.23 18.39
CA ASP A 369 -32.99 17.83 18.42
C ASP A 369 -32.44 17.35 19.78
N TYR A 370 -32.31 18.22 20.79
CA TYR A 370 -31.73 17.88 22.11
C TYR A 370 -30.26 17.43 22.04
N SER A 371 -29.53 17.91 21.03
CA SER A 371 -28.09 17.91 20.92
C SER A 371 -27.57 19.36 20.86
N ARG A 372 -26.26 19.54 21.10
CA ARG A 372 -25.54 20.79 20.89
C ARG A 372 -24.29 20.50 20.08
N GLU A 373 -24.31 20.81 18.80
CA GLU A 373 -23.18 20.56 17.92
C GLU A 373 -22.11 21.65 18.03
N ARG A 374 -20.87 21.24 18.30
CA ARG A 374 -19.73 22.15 18.32
C ARG A 374 -19.34 22.53 16.90
N PRO A 375 -19.12 23.82 16.58
CA PRO A 375 -18.66 24.23 15.26
C PRO A 375 -17.34 23.57 14.89
N VAL A 376 -17.18 23.15 13.64
CA VAL A 376 -15.92 22.58 13.11
C VAL A 376 -14.70 23.46 13.42
N ALA A 377 -14.85 24.78 13.35
CA ALA A 377 -13.80 25.75 13.66
C ALA A 377 -13.32 25.71 15.13
N GLU A 378 -14.14 25.23 16.06
CA GLU A 378 -13.80 25.09 17.48
C GLU A 378 -13.03 23.78 17.76
N LEU A 379 -13.39 22.71 17.05
CA LEU A 379 -12.72 21.41 17.16
C LEU A 379 -11.37 21.37 16.43
N ARG A 380 -11.30 22.04 15.27
CA ARG A 380 -10.14 22.02 14.35
C ARG A 380 -8.77 22.23 15.03
N PRO A 381 -8.57 23.18 15.97
CA PRO A 381 -7.27 23.38 16.61
C PRO A 381 -6.75 22.17 17.40
N LEU A 382 -7.64 21.42 18.07
CA LEU A 382 -7.24 20.17 18.72
C LEU A 382 -7.00 19.07 17.70
N VAL A 383 -7.88 18.92 16.71
CA VAL A 383 -7.80 17.85 15.71
C VAL A 383 -6.51 17.94 14.91
N GLU A 384 -6.15 19.13 14.42
CA GLU A 384 -4.94 19.34 13.63
C GLU A 384 -3.68 19.14 14.47
N ALA A 385 -3.61 19.72 15.68
CA ALA A 385 -2.46 19.56 16.58
C ALA A 385 -2.28 18.10 17.05
N ALA A 386 -3.37 17.35 17.26
CA ALA A 386 -3.32 15.92 17.55
C ALA A 386 -2.73 15.13 16.36
N GLY A 387 -3.17 15.42 15.13
CA GLY A 387 -2.65 14.81 13.91
C GLY A 387 -1.16 15.10 13.68
N GLU A 388 -0.72 16.35 13.85
CA GLU A 388 0.69 16.75 13.78
C GLU A 388 1.55 16.02 14.83
N ALA A 389 1.02 15.82 16.03
CA ALA A 389 1.65 15.07 17.10
C ALA A 389 1.56 13.53 16.93
N GLY A 390 0.99 13.03 15.84
CA GLY A 390 0.89 11.61 15.49
C GLY A 390 -0.15 10.83 16.28
N LEU A 391 -1.15 11.51 16.85
CA LEU A 391 -2.30 10.89 17.51
C LEU A 391 -3.36 10.49 16.49
N ALA A 392 -4.18 9.51 16.84
CA ALA A 392 -5.50 9.35 16.21
C ALA A 392 -6.53 10.24 16.88
N VAL A 393 -7.53 10.66 16.13
CA VAL A 393 -8.69 11.38 16.61
C VAL A 393 -9.93 10.56 16.29
N VAL A 394 -10.89 10.50 17.20
CA VAL A 394 -12.23 9.97 16.95
C VAL A 394 -13.23 11.07 17.31
N LEU A 395 -14.15 11.41 16.40
CA LEU A 395 -15.21 12.37 16.69
C LEU A 395 -16.42 11.62 17.22
N ASP A 396 -16.90 11.99 18.40
CA ASP A 396 -17.97 11.33 19.12
C ASP A 396 -19.28 12.11 18.97
N LEU A 397 -20.36 11.39 18.63
CA LEU A 397 -21.68 11.95 18.35
C LEU A 397 -22.71 11.52 19.40
N GLN A 398 -23.38 12.49 20.01
CA GLN A 398 -24.49 12.33 20.95
C GLN A 398 -25.73 13.00 20.35
N PRO A 399 -26.53 12.30 19.53
CA PRO A 399 -27.40 12.95 18.54
C PRO A 399 -28.75 13.44 19.08
N GLY A 400 -29.14 13.06 20.30
CA GLY A 400 -30.49 13.34 20.78
C GLY A 400 -31.53 12.71 19.83
N ARG A 401 -32.50 13.50 19.40
CA ARG A 401 -33.63 13.12 18.56
C ARG A 401 -33.35 13.15 17.05
N THR A 402 -32.19 13.62 16.60
CA THR A 402 -31.78 13.53 15.19
C THR A 402 -31.07 12.21 14.89
N ASP A 403 -30.86 11.91 13.61
CA ASP A 403 -30.13 10.70 13.17
C ASP A 403 -28.61 10.93 13.12
N PHE A 404 -27.84 9.86 13.34
CA PHE A 404 -26.38 9.92 13.33
C PHE A 404 -25.79 10.38 11.99
N LEU A 405 -26.41 10.02 10.86
CA LEU A 405 -25.90 10.34 9.52
C LEU A 405 -26.02 11.84 9.23
N THR A 406 -27.08 12.49 9.70
CA THR A 406 -27.27 13.95 9.65
C THR A 406 -26.17 14.68 10.42
N GLN A 407 -25.83 14.25 11.65
CA GLN A 407 -24.74 14.87 12.41
C GLN A 407 -23.36 14.54 11.84
N ALA A 408 -23.09 13.29 11.44
CA ALA A 408 -21.81 12.90 10.85
C ALA A 408 -21.45 13.75 9.61
N LYS A 409 -22.45 14.09 8.78
CA LYS A 409 -22.29 14.99 7.63
C LYS A 409 -21.91 16.42 8.01
N ARG A 410 -22.30 16.93 9.19
CA ARG A 410 -21.85 18.25 9.71
C ARG A 410 -20.32 18.28 9.90
N TYR A 411 -19.70 17.15 10.23
CA TYR A 411 -18.26 17.03 10.50
C TYR A 411 -17.41 16.51 9.32
N ARG A 412 -17.98 16.43 8.11
CA ARG A 412 -17.30 15.94 6.91
C ARG A 412 -15.90 16.53 6.72
N GLU A 413 -15.72 17.84 6.94
CA GLU A 413 -14.42 18.52 6.73
C GLU A 413 -13.31 18.00 7.65
N LEU A 414 -13.65 17.53 8.86
CA LEU A 414 -12.71 16.89 9.77
C LEU A 414 -12.54 15.40 9.44
N LEU A 415 -13.62 14.72 9.04
CA LEU A 415 -13.58 13.32 8.61
C LEU A 415 -12.81 13.11 7.30
N GLU A 416 -12.57 14.17 6.51
CA GLU A 416 -11.66 14.12 5.36
C GLU A 416 -10.16 14.13 5.75
N LEU A 417 -9.81 14.34 7.03
CA LEU A 417 -8.43 14.24 7.54
C LEU A 417 -8.02 12.77 7.78
N PRO A 418 -6.77 12.37 7.45
CA PRO A 418 -6.37 10.97 7.38
C PRO A 418 -6.22 10.24 8.73
N TYR A 419 -6.30 10.96 9.85
CA TYR A 419 -6.16 10.45 11.22
C TYR A 419 -7.45 10.57 12.05
N VAL A 420 -8.56 11.00 11.44
CA VAL A 420 -9.85 11.24 12.11
C VAL A 420 -10.85 10.13 11.78
N GLY A 421 -11.27 9.37 12.79
CA GLY A 421 -12.39 8.42 12.78
C GLY A 421 -13.67 9.01 13.37
N LEU A 422 -14.69 8.17 13.53
CA LEU A 422 -16.02 8.53 14.02
C LEU A 422 -16.48 7.53 15.08
N ALA A 423 -17.08 8.02 16.16
CA ALA A 423 -17.79 7.25 17.18
C ALA A 423 -19.28 7.62 17.17
N LEU A 424 -20.13 6.61 17.26
CA LEU A 424 -21.55 6.76 17.53
C LEU A 424 -21.78 6.39 19.00
N ASP A 425 -22.50 7.24 19.72
CA ASP A 425 -22.89 6.99 21.11
C ASP A 425 -24.42 6.79 21.23
N PRO A 426 -24.92 5.55 21.13
CA PRO A 426 -26.36 5.29 21.08
C PRO A 426 -27.08 5.54 22.40
N GLU A 427 -26.39 5.70 23.55
CA GLU A 427 -27.09 6.02 24.80
C GLU A 427 -27.81 7.37 24.74
N TRP A 428 -27.33 8.27 23.87
CA TRP A 428 -27.88 9.59 23.62
C TRP A 428 -28.77 9.66 22.37
N ARG A 429 -29.11 8.53 21.74
CA ARG A 429 -30.04 8.48 20.59
C ARG A 429 -31.48 8.27 21.09
N LEU A 430 -32.27 9.33 21.02
CA LEU A 430 -33.63 9.44 21.55
C LEU A 430 -34.70 9.24 20.46
N GLU A 431 -35.85 8.68 20.84
CA GLU A 431 -37.09 8.78 20.07
C GLU A 431 -37.75 10.17 20.24
N PRO A 432 -38.73 10.56 19.39
CA PRO A 432 -39.27 11.93 19.36
C PRO A 432 -39.89 12.46 20.65
N ASP A 433 -40.36 11.59 21.55
CA ASP A 433 -40.96 11.90 22.85
C ASP A 433 -40.08 11.55 24.06
N GLN A 434 -38.88 10.99 23.82
CA GLN A 434 -37.94 10.60 24.87
C GLN A 434 -37.09 11.77 25.38
N GLU A 435 -36.61 11.68 26.63
CA GLU A 435 -35.77 12.70 27.29
C GLU A 435 -34.47 12.09 27.83
N HIS A 436 -33.35 12.80 27.71
CA HIS A 436 -32.06 12.33 28.24
C HIS A 436 -32.13 12.05 29.75
N LEU A 437 -31.39 11.04 30.21
CA LEU A 437 -31.33 10.58 31.62
C LEU A 437 -32.63 9.97 32.19
N ALA A 438 -33.78 10.09 31.51
CA ALA A 438 -35.01 9.36 31.88
C ALA A 438 -34.98 7.89 31.43
N GLN A 439 -34.36 7.63 30.27
CA GLN A 439 -34.03 6.30 29.76
C GLN A 439 -32.68 6.34 29.02
N ILE A 440 -32.16 5.15 28.71
CA ILE A 440 -30.99 4.97 27.83
C ILE A 440 -31.50 4.84 26.40
N GLY A 441 -30.94 5.63 25.49
CA GLY A 441 -31.26 5.60 24.07
C GLY A 441 -30.90 4.30 23.35
N SER A 442 -31.30 4.23 22.09
CA SER A 442 -31.01 3.10 21.20
C SER A 442 -31.00 3.52 19.74
N VAL A 443 -30.29 2.74 18.91
CA VAL A 443 -30.25 2.90 17.46
C VAL A 443 -30.47 1.55 16.78
N GLY A 444 -31.18 1.54 15.66
CA GLY A 444 -31.26 0.37 14.79
C GLY A 444 -29.97 0.19 13.98
N VAL A 445 -29.53 -1.05 13.79
CA VAL A 445 -28.33 -1.37 13.00
C VAL A 445 -28.39 -0.77 11.59
N ASP A 446 -29.56 -0.68 10.98
CA ASP A 446 -29.77 -0.10 9.65
C ASP A 446 -29.39 1.40 9.58
N GLU A 447 -29.50 2.17 10.68
CA GLU A 447 -29.00 3.56 10.76
C GLU A 447 -27.47 3.59 10.96
N VAL A 448 -26.91 2.62 11.69
CA VAL A 448 -25.45 2.47 11.87
C VAL A 448 -24.77 2.12 10.55
N ASP A 449 -25.32 1.16 9.80
CA ASP A 449 -24.83 0.74 8.49
C ASP A 449 -24.93 1.90 7.48
N ALA A 450 -26.00 2.70 7.52
CA ALA A 450 -26.11 3.91 6.67
C ALA A 450 -25.04 4.99 6.97
N VAL A 451 -24.52 5.04 8.20
CA VAL A 451 -23.33 5.85 8.54
C VAL A 451 -22.05 5.19 8.06
N GLY A 452 -21.96 3.86 8.19
CA GLY A 452 -20.87 3.03 7.67
C GLY A 452 -20.66 3.22 6.17
N ASP A 453 -21.70 2.99 5.36
CA ASP A 453 -21.75 3.22 3.91
C ASP A 453 -21.20 4.60 3.54
N TRP A 454 -21.73 5.66 4.16
CA TRP A 454 -21.34 7.03 3.87
C TRP A 454 -19.88 7.33 4.26
N LEU A 455 -19.41 6.83 5.40
CA LEU A 455 -18.03 7.02 5.85
C LEU A 455 -17.04 6.21 5.00
N ALA A 456 -17.44 5.03 4.54
CA ALA A 456 -16.69 4.21 3.59
C ALA A 456 -16.59 4.90 2.23
N GLU A 457 -17.70 5.38 1.65
CA GLU A 457 -17.69 6.15 0.39
C GLU A 457 -16.81 7.41 0.49
N LEU A 458 -16.90 8.16 1.60
CA LEU A 458 -16.06 9.33 1.86
C LEU A 458 -14.57 8.94 1.90
N THR A 459 -14.24 7.83 2.55
CA THR A 459 -12.86 7.34 2.70
C THR A 459 -12.28 6.85 1.37
N ALA A 460 -13.05 6.06 0.60
CA ALA A 460 -12.67 5.55 -0.72
C ALA A 460 -12.51 6.67 -1.75
N SER A 461 -13.50 7.56 -1.87
CA SER A 461 -13.49 8.68 -2.84
C SER A 461 -12.35 9.66 -2.60
N ARG A 462 -11.94 9.85 -1.33
CA ARG A 462 -10.78 10.67 -0.93
C ARG A 462 -9.46 9.89 -0.87
N ARG A 463 -9.46 8.57 -1.09
CA ARG A 463 -8.30 7.66 -0.99
C ARG A 463 -7.57 7.77 0.36
N LEU A 464 -8.34 7.88 1.44
CA LEU A 464 -7.82 8.05 2.79
C LEU A 464 -7.36 6.71 3.38
N PRO A 465 -6.49 6.73 4.40
CA PRO A 465 -6.27 5.58 5.27
C PRO A 465 -7.57 5.09 5.89
N GLN A 466 -7.59 3.81 6.29
CA GLN A 466 -8.74 3.17 6.93
C GLN A 466 -9.17 3.97 8.18
N LYS A 467 -10.47 4.15 8.38
CA LYS A 467 -11.04 4.92 9.50
C LYS A 467 -11.41 4.02 10.66
N MET A 468 -11.15 4.48 11.88
CA MET A 468 -11.75 3.84 13.06
C MET A 468 -13.23 4.25 13.12
N PHE A 469 -14.12 3.28 13.17
CA PHE A 469 -15.56 3.49 13.33
C PHE A 469 -16.00 2.81 14.63
N VAL A 470 -16.32 3.60 15.64
CA VAL A 470 -16.55 3.14 17.01
C VAL A 470 -18.04 3.15 17.32
N LEU A 471 -18.53 2.08 17.93
CA LEU A 471 -19.88 1.98 18.47
C LEU A 471 -19.76 1.80 19.99
N HIS A 472 -20.11 2.83 20.76
CA HIS A 472 -20.18 2.70 22.21
C HIS A 472 -21.34 1.79 22.60
N GLN A 473 -21.11 0.90 23.56
CA GLN A 473 -22.12 -0.03 24.02
C GLN A 473 -21.79 -0.62 25.40
N PHE A 474 -22.69 -0.42 26.36
CA PHE A 474 -22.71 -1.13 27.64
C PHE A 474 -23.96 -2.00 27.84
N SER A 475 -24.92 -1.96 26.91
CA SER A 475 -26.13 -2.79 26.93
C SER A 475 -26.51 -3.27 25.53
N LEU A 476 -26.97 -4.51 25.41
CA LEU A 476 -27.34 -5.11 24.12
C LEU A 476 -28.46 -4.34 23.39
N ARG A 477 -29.35 -3.66 24.11
CA ARG A 477 -30.46 -2.88 23.53
C ARG A 477 -30.05 -1.58 22.86
N MET A 478 -28.83 -1.08 23.11
CA MET A 478 -28.36 0.20 22.56
C MET A 478 -28.18 0.14 21.04
N VAL A 479 -27.90 -1.03 20.48
CA VAL A 479 -27.79 -1.26 19.03
C VAL A 479 -28.66 -2.46 18.68
N GLU A 480 -29.85 -2.19 18.13
CA GLU A 480 -30.85 -3.20 17.80
C GLU A 480 -30.51 -3.91 16.48
N GLY A 481 -30.50 -5.24 16.48
CA GLY A 481 -30.14 -6.03 15.29
C GLY A 481 -28.64 -6.08 14.98
N ARG A 482 -27.78 -5.68 15.93
CA ARG A 482 -26.31 -5.59 15.82
C ARG A 482 -25.61 -6.83 15.24
N GLU A 483 -26.23 -8.01 15.30
CA GLU A 483 -25.74 -9.23 14.64
C GLU A 483 -25.71 -9.13 13.10
N ARG A 484 -26.39 -8.15 12.50
CA ARG A 484 -26.43 -7.88 11.06
C ARG A 484 -25.43 -6.82 10.57
N LEU A 485 -24.77 -6.11 11.48
CA LEU A 485 -23.89 -4.96 11.21
C LEU A 485 -22.88 -5.28 10.08
N ASP A 486 -22.80 -4.41 9.08
CA ASP A 486 -21.95 -4.64 7.92
C ASP A 486 -20.46 -4.41 8.26
N THR A 487 -19.71 -5.50 8.38
CA THR A 487 -18.26 -5.48 8.59
C THR A 487 -17.46 -5.69 7.30
N SER A 488 -18.05 -5.47 6.11
CA SER A 488 -17.43 -5.76 4.82
C SER A 488 -16.63 -4.58 4.22
N HIS A 489 -16.86 -3.36 4.69
CA HIS A 489 -16.14 -2.16 4.23
C HIS A 489 -14.63 -2.26 4.46
N ASP A 490 -13.86 -2.23 3.37
CA ASP A 490 -12.39 -2.28 3.41
C ASP A 490 -11.77 -0.97 3.93
N GLU A 491 -12.58 0.09 3.95
CA GLU A 491 -12.30 1.46 4.39
C GLU A 491 -12.45 1.66 5.90
N LEU A 492 -13.17 0.78 6.59
CA LEU A 492 -13.51 0.94 8.01
C LEU A 492 -12.85 -0.12 8.88
N ALA A 493 -12.53 0.27 10.10
CA ALA A 493 -12.10 -0.59 11.19
C ALA A 493 -13.12 -0.44 12.31
N ILE A 494 -14.10 -1.36 12.32
CA ILE A 494 -15.24 -1.28 13.23
C ILE A 494 -14.83 -1.78 14.62
N VAL A 495 -15.11 -0.97 15.64
CA VAL A 495 -14.84 -1.23 17.06
C VAL A 495 -16.15 -1.23 17.82
N ILE A 496 -16.51 -2.32 18.50
CA ILE A 496 -17.51 -2.25 19.58
C ILE A 496 -16.76 -1.90 20.87
N HIS A 497 -17.10 -0.77 21.46
CA HIS A 497 -16.40 -0.19 22.59
C HIS A 497 -17.24 -0.35 23.86
N VAL A 498 -16.74 -1.15 24.79
CA VAL A 498 -17.42 -1.43 26.05
C VAL A 498 -17.15 -0.29 27.03
N ASP A 499 -18.14 0.57 27.16
CA ASP A 499 -18.07 1.88 27.80
C ASP A 499 -18.86 1.96 29.13
N GLY A 500 -19.26 0.81 29.70
CA GLY A 500 -19.96 0.78 30.98
C GLY A 500 -19.03 1.01 32.18
N GLN A 501 -19.46 1.85 33.13
CA GLN A 501 -18.72 2.15 34.37
C GLN A 501 -19.08 1.23 35.55
N GLY A 502 -18.23 1.22 36.59
CA GLY A 502 -18.56 0.69 37.91
C GLY A 502 -17.62 -0.41 38.41
N THR A 503 -18.17 -1.39 39.14
CA THR A 503 -17.34 -2.46 39.74
C THR A 503 -16.75 -3.40 38.68
N GLN A 504 -15.51 -3.84 38.89
CA GLN A 504 -14.83 -4.73 37.93
C GLN A 504 -15.59 -6.03 37.60
N PRO A 505 -16.28 -6.73 38.53
CA PRO A 505 -17.14 -7.86 38.18
C PRO A 505 -18.29 -7.50 37.24
N ALA A 506 -18.88 -6.30 37.37
CA ALA A 506 -19.93 -5.83 36.48
C ALA A 506 -19.39 -5.54 35.07
N LYS A 507 -18.28 -4.79 34.96
CA LYS A 507 -17.63 -4.49 33.67
C LYS A 507 -17.20 -5.75 32.92
N GLN A 508 -16.60 -6.72 33.63
CA GLN A 508 -16.25 -8.04 33.06
C GLN A 508 -17.50 -8.89 32.72
N GLY A 509 -18.65 -8.63 33.36
CA GLY A 509 -19.95 -9.18 32.98
C GLY A 509 -20.47 -8.59 31.67
N THR A 510 -20.40 -7.26 31.52
CA THR A 510 -20.77 -6.53 30.30
C THR A 510 -19.89 -6.92 29.12
N TRP A 511 -18.56 -6.89 29.29
CA TRP A 511 -17.57 -7.32 28.29
C TRP A 511 -17.87 -8.72 27.72
N ARG A 512 -18.03 -9.72 28.59
CA ARG A 512 -18.39 -11.08 28.16
C ARG A 512 -19.79 -11.15 27.53
N THR A 513 -20.73 -10.30 27.95
CA THR A 513 -22.09 -10.30 27.41
C THR A 513 -22.14 -9.74 26.01
N LEU A 514 -21.52 -8.57 25.78
CA LEU A 514 -21.54 -7.89 24.48
C LEU A 514 -20.74 -8.63 23.41
N ARG A 515 -19.71 -9.40 23.81
CA ARG A 515 -18.93 -10.25 22.90
C ARG A 515 -19.66 -11.52 22.42
N ARG A 516 -20.74 -11.96 23.09
CA ARG A 516 -21.51 -13.13 22.64
C ARG A 516 -22.37 -12.77 21.44
N GLY A 517 -22.22 -13.53 20.35
CA GLY A 517 -22.99 -13.34 19.11
C GLY A 517 -22.69 -12.03 18.38
N ALA A 518 -21.59 -11.34 18.71
CA ALA A 518 -21.14 -10.17 17.97
C ALA A 518 -20.52 -10.57 16.63
N PRO A 519 -20.62 -9.72 15.59
CA PRO A 519 -19.93 -9.91 14.31
C PRO A 519 -18.41 -9.75 14.45
N ALA A 520 -17.68 -9.92 13.36
CA ALA A 520 -16.22 -9.84 13.32
C ALA A 520 -15.73 -8.38 13.43
N VAL A 521 -15.59 -7.88 14.66
CA VAL A 521 -15.17 -6.52 14.98
C VAL A 521 -13.99 -6.48 15.96
N HIS A 522 -13.35 -5.32 16.04
CA HIS A 522 -12.40 -4.98 17.09
C HIS A 522 -13.09 -4.60 18.41
N TRP A 523 -12.35 -4.66 19.51
CA TRP A 523 -12.92 -4.45 20.84
C TRP A 523 -12.25 -3.31 21.61
N GLY A 524 -13.06 -2.37 22.09
CA GLY A 524 -12.65 -1.28 22.96
C GLY A 524 -13.02 -1.51 24.43
N TRP A 525 -12.24 -0.98 25.37
CA TRP A 525 -12.56 -0.93 26.79
C TRP A 525 -12.36 0.49 27.36
N LYS A 526 -13.40 1.07 27.96
CA LYS A 526 -13.31 2.36 28.66
C LYS A 526 -12.96 2.15 30.13
N ASN A 527 -11.96 2.87 30.63
CA ASN A 527 -11.69 3.06 32.05
C ASN A 527 -12.20 4.44 32.48
N PHE A 528 -12.88 4.50 33.62
CA PHE A 528 -13.38 5.73 34.23
C PHE A 528 -12.54 6.06 35.46
N PHE A 529 -12.04 7.29 35.59
CA PHE A 529 -11.12 7.61 36.69
C PHE A 529 -11.79 7.56 38.07
N ASP A 530 -13.02 8.06 38.20
CA ASP A 530 -13.70 8.23 39.48
C ASP A 530 -14.88 7.24 39.67
N GLU A 531 -15.49 6.77 38.59
CA GLU A 531 -16.68 5.92 38.60
C GLU A 531 -16.35 4.41 38.62
N ASP A 532 -15.16 4.00 38.18
CA ASP A 532 -14.71 2.61 38.31
C ASP A 532 -14.12 2.38 39.71
N SER A 533 -14.68 1.43 40.46
CA SER A 533 -14.25 1.16 41.84
C SER A 533 -13.77 -0.29 42.03
N PRO A 534 -12.44 -0.52 42.10
CA PRO A 534 -11.35 0.36 41.65
C PRO A 534 -11.23 0.36 40.12
N MET A 535 -10.76 1.47 39.53
CA MET A 535 -10.30 1.51 38.13
C MET A 535 -9.12 0.55 37.92
N LEU A 536 -9.04 -0.08 36.75
CA LEU A 536 -7.90 -0.93 36.39
C LEU A 536 -6.64 -0.08 36.10
N THR A 537 -5.50 -0.55 36.60
CA THR A 537 -4.20 -0.09 36.11
C THR A 537 -3.98 -0.50 34.65
N PRO A 538 -3.04 0.12 33.91
CA PRO A 538 -2.66 -0.33 32.56
C PRO A 538 -2.30 -1.81 32.48
N GLN A 539 -1.55 -2.31 33.48
CA GLN A 539 -1.19 -3.72 33.61
C GLN A 539 -2.42 -4.63 33.71
N GLN A 540 -3.39 -4.27 34.57
CA GLN A 540 -4.62 -5.04 34.75
C GLN A 540 -5.57 -4.91 33.55
N THR A 541 -5.59 -3.76 32.86
CA THR A 541 -6.37 -3.58 31.63
C THR A 541 -5.86 -4.52 30.53
N TYR A 542 -4.55 -4.76 30.46
CA TYR A 542 -3.96 -5.78 29.57
C TYR A 542 -4.06 -7.23 30.12
N GLN A 543 -4.80 -7.46 31.21
CA GLN A 543 -5.27 -8.78 31.64
C GLN A 543 -6.78 -8.98 31.39
N VAL A 544 -7.47 -8.01 30.79
CA VAL A 544 -8.81 -8.25 30.20
C VAL A 544 -8.63 -9.25 29.05
N ASP A 545 -9.48 -10.28 29.00
CA ASP A 545 -9.40 -11.34 27.98
C ASP A 545 -10.58 -11.28 27.00
N PRO A 546 -10.34 -11.18 25.68
CA PRO A 546 -9.06 -10.89 25.03
C PRO A 546 -8.58 -9.47 25.33
N VAL A 547 -7.29 -9.21 25.08
CA VAL A 547 -6.70 -7.88 25.27
C VAL A 547 -7.37 -6.86 24.33
N PRO A 548 -7.95 -5.75 24.85
CA PRO A 548 -8.61 -4.74 24.02
C PRO A 548 -7.70 -4.16 22.94
N ASP A 549 -8.29 -3.87 21.77
CA ASP A 549 -7.64 -3.19 20.65
C ASP A 549 -7.56 -1.67 20.88
N LEU A 550 -8.60 -1.12 21.51
CA LEU A 550 -8.73 0.27 21.96
C LEU A 550 -8.91 0.30 23.49
N VAL A 551 -8.19 1.18 24.18
CA VAL A 551 -8.46 1.53 25.57
C VAL A 551 -8.71 3.02 25.65
N THR A 552 -9.78 3.45 26.32
CA THR A 552 -10.07 4.87 26.52
C THR A 552 -10.11 5.21 28.00
N TYR A 553 -9.86 6.47 28.31
CA TYR A 553 -9.88 7.03 29.65
C TYR A 553 -10.80 8.24 29.67
N GLN A 554 -11.87 8.16 30.47
CA GLN A 554 -12.86 9.20 30.66
C GLN A 554 -12.70 9.84 32.04
#